data_AF-A0A6B1DMK6-F1
#
_entry.id   AF-A0A6B1DMK6-F1
#
_cell.length_a   1.000
_cell.length_b   1.000
_cell.length_c   1.000
_cell.angle_alpha   90.00
_cell.angle_beta   90.00
_cell.angle_gamma   90.00
#
_symmetry.space_group_name_H-M   'P 1'
#
loop_
_entity.id
_entity.type
_entity.pdbx_description
1 polymer ?
#
loop_
_entity_poly.entity_id
_entity_poly.type
_entity_poly.pdbx_seq_one_letter_code
_entity_poly.pdbx_strand_id
1 'polypeptide(L)'
;MADNDTLLAHLSPWFTRRTEDTAVEALGYILNKSAASREALDDVVRTGVRNVNPVATVRTQAIGPDGARPDLVGIDEGKVERLLIEAKFWAELTPNQPVAYIDRLPSDAPSVVLFVTPDERICSLWHQLLQRLESASKKFSNMDAERKCLGFDGTQQHLMVVSWTGLLDRMTVRTSDAGEPDIEADIRQLRGLAEFADERGFKPIRESGEDYGPDSRRMRDLRLVVDSATDRGVAAGWASRKGLNRTPRSYGYGRYLRLAGSMVWFGINRERWEEHGQTPLWLDFLKLSSATLDAIGNRLEVAVDGQWVPIGLKTDVEHSELLDDVVSRLKTIAEVIESRH
;
A
#
# COMPACT_ATOMS: atom_id res chain seq x y z
N MET A 1 24.78 9.95 -9.67
CA MET A 1 24.56 9.24 -8.40
C MET A 1 23.07 9.02 -8.30
N ALA A 2 22.60 7.83 -7.92
CA ALA A 2 21.17 7.66 -7.69
C ALA A 2 20.78 8.53 -6.49
N ASP A 3 19.62 9.21 -6.54
CA ASP A 3 19.17 10.11 -5.46
C ASP A 3 18.89 9.35 -4.14
N ASN A 4 18.87 8.01 -4.18
CA ASN A 4 18.80 7.10 -3.03
C ASN A 4 20.05 7.15 -2.12
N ASP A 5 21.15 7.79 -2.53
CA ASP A 5 22.38 7.95 -1.74
C ASP A 5 22.35 9.22 -0.85
N THR A 6 21.18 9.68 -0.44
CA THR A 6 21.08 10.82 0.49
C THR A 6 21.33 10.40 1.94
N LEU A 7 21.82 11.35 2.76
CA LEU A 7 22.10 11.10 4.17
C LEU A 7 20.85 10.63 4.92
N LEU A 8 19.70 11.25 4.64
CA LEU A 8 18.42 10.91 5.26
C LEU A 8 17.99 9.48 4.89
N ALA A 9 18.10 9.10 3.61
CA ALA A 9 17.83 7.73 3.13
C ALA A 9 18.77 6.70 3.76
N HIS A 10 20.05 7.05 3.87
CA HIS A 10 21.07 6.16 4.44
C HIS A 10 20.88 5.94 5.94
N LEU A 11 20.58 6.99 6.70
CA LEU A 11 20.54 6.95 8.17
C LEU A 11 19.18 6.56 8.75
N SER A 12 18.07 7.03 8.18
CA SER A 12 16.72 6.82 8.72
C SER A 12 16.43 5.35 9.12
N PRO A 13 16.77 4.33 8.31
CA PRO A 13 16.50 2.92 8.63
C PRO A 13 17.23 2.39 9.88
N TRP A 14 18.36 3.01 10.25
CA TRP A 14 19.12 2.63 11.44
C TRP A 14 18.49 3.16 12.72
N PHE A 15 17.76 4.27 12.63
CA PHE A 15 17.18 4.95 13.79
C PHE A 15 15.69 4.65 13.98
N THR A 16 14.97 4.33 12.90
CA THR A 16 13.54 4.01 12.98
C THR A 16 13.11 2.99 11.93
N ARG A 17 12.10 2.19 12.29
CA ARG A 17 11.34 1.36 11.32
C ARG A 17 10.15 2.10 10.73
N ARG A 18 9.85 3.31 11.23
CA ARG A 18 8.77 4.19 10.77
C ARG A 18 9.33 5.25 9.84
N THR A 19 9.84 4.81 8.70
CA THR A 19 10.39 5.69 7.68
C THR A 19 9.34 6.67 7.13
N GLU A 20 8.08 6.26 7.11
CA GLU A 20 6.93 7.11 6.74
C GLU A 20 6.78 8.31 7.69
N ASP A 21 6.80 8.09 9.02
CA ASP A 21 6.77 9.18 10.02
C ASP A 21 7.92 10.18 9.79
N THR A 22 9.13 9.70 9.45
CA THR A 22 10.27 10.59 9.14
C THR A 22 10.03 11.43 7.88
N ALA A 23 9.46 10.84 6.83
CA ALA A 23 9.14 11.55 5.60
C ALA A 23 8.05 12.62 5.83
N VAL A 24 7.05 12.30 6.66
CA VAL A 24 5.99 13.24 7.07
C VAL A 24 6.57 14.44 7.82
N GLU A 25 7.43 14.21 8.80
CA GLU A 25 8.05 15.32 9.54
C GLU A 25 8.99 16.15 8.66
N ALA A 26 9.75 15.52 7.75
CA ALA A 26 10.60 16.23 6.80
C ALA A 26 9.78 17.09 5.84
N LEU A 27 8.68 16.57 5.29
CA LEU A 27 7.78 17.32 4.41
C LEU A 27 7.16 18.52 5.18
N GLY A 28 6.68 18.29 6.40
CA GLY A 28 6.13 19.33 7.25
C GLY A 28 7.16 20.42 7.60
N TYR A 29 8.42 20.04 7.84
CA TYR A 29 9.51 20.97 8.08
C TYR A 29 9.77 21.86 6.86
N ILE A 30 9.93 21.26 5.67
CA ILE A 30 10.17 21.99 4.41
C ILE A 30 9.02 22.95 4.12
N LEU A 31 7.78 22.47 4.20
CA LEU A 31 6.58 23.27 3.94
C LEU A 31 6.43 24.44 4.92
N ASN A 32 6.89 24.33 6.17
CA ASN A 32 6.85 25.47 7.09
C ASN A 32 8.00 26.47 6.88
N LYS A 33 9.14 26.01 6.37
CA LYS A 33 10.33 26.85 6.15
C LYS A 33 10.29 27.68 4.88
N SER A 34 9.59 27.21 3.85
CA SER A 34 9.60 27.84 2.52
C SER A 34 8.19 28.21 2.06
N ALA A 35 7.99 29.48 1.71
CA ALA A 35 6.75 29.93 1.06
C ALA A 35 6.64 29.35 -0.36
N ALA A 36 7.75 29.29 -1.11
CA ALA A 36 7.80 28.70 -2.44
C ALA A 36 7.39 27.21 -2.44
N SER A 37 7.78 26.46 -1.40
CA SER A 37 7.34 25.07 -1.21
C SER A 37 5.82 24.96 -0.96
N ARG A 38 5.22 25.89 -0.22
CA ARG A 38 3.76 25.93 -0.02
C ARG A 38 3.04 26.34 -1.31
N GLU A 39 3.58 27.28 -2.06
CA GLU A 39 3.05 27.63 -3.38
C GLU A 39 3.09 26.44 -4.36
N ALA A 40 4.16 25.64 -4.32
CA ALA A 40 4.24 24.40 -5.10
C ALA A 40 3.13 23.41 -4.71
N LEU A 41 2.86 23.24 -3.41
CA LEU A 41 1.77 22.41 -2.91
C LEU A 41 0.41 22.94 -3.37
N ASP A 42 0.19 24.24 -3.29
CA ASP A 42 -1.03 24.88 -3.79
C ASP A 42 -1.20 24.65 -5.30
N ASP A 43 -0.13 24.74 -6.09
CA ASP A 43 -0.14 24.47 -7.52
C ASP A 43 -0.48 23.01 -7.85
N VAL A 44 -0.01 22.05 -7.03
CA VAL A 44 -0.42 20.64 -7.12
C VAL A 44 -1.93 20.53 -6.92
N VAL A 45 -2.45 21.07 -5.82
CA VAL A 45 -3.88 21.03 -5.49
C VAL A 45 -4.72 21.67 -6.59
N ARG A 46 -4.28 22.82 -7.13
CA ARG A 46 -4.97 23.56 -8.19
C ARG A 46 -5.08 22.83 -9.52
N THR A 47 -4.34 21.75 -9.72
CA THR A 47 -4.52 20.93 -10.93
C THR A 47 -5.83 20.15 -10.92
N GLY A 48 -6.32 19.76 -9.75
CA GLY A 48 -7.61 19.06 -9.59
C GLY A 48 -8.71 19.96 -9.06
N VAL A 49 -8.39 20.89 -8.16
CA VAL A 49 -9.40 21.66 -7.40
C VAL A 49 -9.16 23.15 -7.52
N ARG A 50 -10.13 23.88 -8.09
CA ARG A 50 -10.04 25.34 -8.24
C ARG A 50 -10.38 26.05 -6.93
N ASN A 51 -9.80 27.22 -6.72
CA ASN A 51 -10.16 28.16 -5.64
C ASN A 51 -10.01 27.63 -4.21
N VAL A 52 -9.09 26.68 -3.98
CA VAL A 52 -8.67 26.35 -2.60
C VAL A 52 -7.81 27.50 -2.08
N ASN A 53 -8.10 27.95 -0.86
CA ASN A 53 -7.31 28.99 -0.20
C ASN A 53 -5.86 28.53 -0.05
N PRO A 54 -4.87 29.41 -0.29
CA PRO A 54 -3.46 29.07 -0.11
C PRO A 54 -3.14 28.55 1.28
N VAL A 55 -2.25 27.57 1.37
CA VAL A 55 -1.76 27.05 2.65
C VAL A 55 -0.78 28.05 3.27
N ALA A 56 -1.14 28.62 4.42
CA ALA A 56 -0.28 29.53 5.17
C ALA A 56 0.73 28.79 6.05
N THR A 57 0.30 27.72 6.71
CA THR A 57 1.13 26.88 7.58
C THR A 57 0.71 25.42 7.53
N VAL A 58 1.63 24.52 7.89
CA VAL A 58 1.37 23.07 7.94
C VAL A 58 1.62 22.55 9.34
N ARG A 59 0.73 21.69 9.84
CA ARG A 59 0.89 21.01 11.12
C ARG A 59 0.99 19.50 10.90
N THR A 60 2.06 18.89 11.39
CA THR A 60 2.18 17.43 11.43
C THR A 60 1.41 16.85 12.61
N GLN A 61 1.07 15.56 12.55
CA GLN A 61 0.62 14.80 13.72
C GLN A 61 -0.71 15.26 14.36
N ALA A 62 -1.56 15.97 13.62
CA ALA A 62 -2.76 16.62 14.14
C ALA A 62 -3.92 15.63 14.41
N ILE A 63 -4.18 15.33 15.68
CA ILE A 63 -5.30 14.48 16.10
C ILE A 63 -6.61 15.27 16.01
N GLY A 64 -7.57 14.74 15.25
CA GLY A 64 -8.94 15.27 15.17
C GLY A 64 -9.82 14.84 16.36
N PRO A 65 -10.99 15.47 16.54
CA PRO A 65 -11.92 15.17 17.63
C PRO A 65 -12.44 13.71 17.62
N ASP A 66 -12.46 13.11 16.44
CA ASP A 66 -12.86 11.73 16.13
C ASP A 66 -11.72 10.71 16.30
N GLY A 67 -10.53 11.15 16.72
CA GLY A 67 -9.32 10.33 16.81
C GLY A 67 -8.65 10.06 15.46
N ALA A 68 -9.19 10.62 14.35
CA ALA A 68 -8.55 10.54 13.04
C ALA A 68 -7.33 11.46 12.99
N ARG A 69 -6.19 10.94 12.52
CA ARG A 69 -4.91 11.64 12.55
C ARG A 69 -4.31 11.67 11.15
N PRO A 70 -4.67 12.64 10.31
CA PRO A 70 -3.94 12.89 9.07
C PRO A 70 -2.48 13.22 9.39
N ASP A 71 -1.60 12.84 8.47
CA ASP A 71 -0.15 13.05 8.63
C ASP A 71 0.20 14.53 8.69
N LEU A 72 -0.36 15.33 7.77
CA LEU A 72 -0.23 16.78 7.75
C LEU A 72 -1.57 17.49 7.56
N VAL A 73 -1.67 18.69 8.12
CA VAL A 73 -2.82 19.58 7.97
C VAL A 73 -2.35 20.94 7.47
N GLY A 74 -2.79 21.33 6.27
CA GLY A 74 -2.63 22.65 5.70
C GLY A 74 -3.71 23.60 6.20
N ILE A 75 -3.26 24.72 6.78
CA ILE A 75 -4.08 25.73 7.42
C ILE A 75 -3.94 27.03 6.63
N ASP A 76 -5.07 27.65 6.27
CA ASP A 76 -5.09 28.94 5.55
C ASP A 76 -4.83 30.14 6.49
N GLU A 77 -4.75 31.35 5.94
CA GLU A 77 -4.57 32.58 6.73
C GLU A 77 -5.72 32.83 7.73
N GLY A 78 -6.91 32.32 7.42
CA GLY A 78 -8.08 32.35 8.29
C GLY A 78 -8.03 31.34 9.45
N LYS A 79 -6.93 30.58 9.58
CA LYS A 79 -6.75 29.49 10.54
C LYS A 79 -7.73 28.33 10.36
N VAL A 80 -8.25 28.16 9.13
CA VAL A 80 -9.15 27.07 8.79
C VAL A 80 -8.35 25.92 8.17
N GLU A 81 -8.64 24.69 8.58
CA GLU A 81 -8.08 23.49 7.96
C GLU A 81 -8.71 23.32 6.57
N ARG A 82 -7.91 23.50 5.51
CA ARG A 82 -8.37 23.40 4.11
C ARG A 82 -7.83 22.18 3.39
N LEU A 83 -6.70 21.65 3.88
CA LEU A 83 -5.99 20.56 3.26
C LEU A 83 -5.62 19.53 4.32
N LEU A 84 -6.07 18.29 4.18
CA LEU A 84 -5.55 17.17 4.95
C LEU A 84 -4.66 16.34 4.01
N ILE A 85 -3.41 16.11 4.40
CA ILE A 85 -2.45 15.35 3.62
C ILE A 85 -2.18 14.04 4.33
N GLU A 86 -2.33 12.94 3.61
CA GLU A 86 -1.95 11.60 4.04
C GLU A 86 -0.80 11.13 3.13
N ALA A 87 0.39 11.04 3.70
CA ALA A 87 1.59 10.71 2.97
C ALA A 87 1.91 9.23 3.20
N LYS A 88 1.82 8.43 2.15
CA LYS A 88 2.03 6.99 2.22
C LYS A 88 3.21 6.58 1.38
N PHE A 89 3.93 5.57 1.85
CA PHE A 89 4.73 4.72 0.99
C PHE A 89 3.87 3.53 0.56
N TRP A 90 4.11 2.36 1.14
CA TRP A 90 3.42 1.12 0.79
C TRP A 90 2.49 0.60 1.92
N ALA A 91 2.28 1.41 2.96
CA ALA A 91 1.40 1.06 4.08
C ALA A 91 -0.09 1.04 3.66
N GLU A 92 -0.84 0.05 4.14
CA GLU A 92 -2.29 -0.08 3.90
C GLU A 92 -3.07 1.13 4.43
N LEU A 93 -4.25 1.37 3.86
CA LEU A 93 -5.18 2.38 4.37
C LEU A 93 -5.75 1.96 5.73
N THR A 94 -5.73 2.86 6.71
CA THR A 94 -6.34 2.59 8.03
C THR A 94 -7.87 2.60 7.95
N PRO A 95 -8.63 1.96 8.86
CA PRO A 95 -10.10 1.91 8.78
C PRO A 95 -10.78 3.29 8.70
N ASN A 96 -10.16 4.33 9.24
CA ASN A 96 -10.70 5.69 9.25
C ASN A 96 -10.51 6.43 7.90
N GLN A 97 -9.68 5.89 7.00
CA GLN A 97 -9.35 6.51 5.73
C GLN A 97 -10.22 6.00 4.58
N PRO A 98 -10.62 6.86 3.63
CA PRO A 98 -10.49 8.33 3.64
C PRO A 98 -11.67 9.03 4.35
N VAL A 99 -12.71 8.27 4.74
CA VAL A 99 -14.04 8.80 5.08
C VAL A 99 -14.00 9.79 6.24
N ALA A 100 -13.31 9.47 7.34
CA ALA A 100 -13.24 10.36 8.51
C ALA A 100 -12.54 11.69 8.18
N TYR A 101 -11.55 11.66 7.27
CA TYR A 101 -10.83 12.87 6.87
C TYR A 101 -11.72 13.79 6.03
N ILE A 102 -12.52 13.23 5.15
CA ILE A 102 -13.49 13.98 4.36
C ILE A 102 -14.51 14.65 5.28
N ASP A 103 -15.04 13.91 6.26
CA ASP A 103 -16.04 14.42 7.20
C ASP A 103 -15.50 15.50 8.16
N ARG A 104 -14.18 15.57 8.36
CA ARG A 104 -13.51 16.59 9.16
C ARG A 104 -13.39 17.94 8.44
N LEU A 105 -13.25 17.94 7.11
CA LEU A 105 -13.03 19.17 6.35
C LEU A 105 -14.31 20.04 6.27
N PRO A 106 -14.20 21.37 6.12
CA PRO A 106 -15.35 22.21 5.84
C PRO A 106 -16.09 21.78 4.58
N SER A 107 -17.41 21.60 4.68
CA SER A 107 -18.25 21.18 3.55
C SER A 107 -18.69 22.36 2.66
N ASP A 108 -18.65 23.58 3.19
CA ASP A 108 -19.17 24.81 2.60
C ASP A 108 -18.12 25.60 1.79
N ALA A 109 -16.87 25.17 1.80
CA ALA A 109 -15.79 25.84 1.10
C ALA A 109 -14.74 24.87 0.55
N PRO A 110 -14.04 25.22 -0.56
CA PRO A 110 -13.09 24.33 -1.22
C PRO A 110 -12.04 23.78 -0.26
N SER A 111 -12.10 22.47 -0.05
CA SER A 111 -11.22 21.75 0.87
C SER A 111 -10.84 20.40 0.27
N VAL A 112 -9.64 19.90 0.58
CA VAL A 112 -9.06 18.74 -0.10
C VAL A 112 -8.47 17.75 0.89
N VAL A 113 -8.79 16.47 0.71
CA VAL A 113 -7.96 15.36 1.24
C VAL A 113 -7.00 14.94 0.13
N LEU A 114 -5.71 15.10 0.37
CA LEU A 114 -4.63 14.80 -0.57
C LEU A 114 -3.85 13.58 -0.10
N PHE A 115 -3.86 12.51 -0.90
CA PHE A 115 -2.95 11.39 -0.72
C PHE A 115 -1.68 11.61 -1.54
N VAL A 116 -0.51 11.45 -0.91
CA VAL A 116 0.80 11.46 -1.57
C VAL A 116 1.37 10.06 -1.48
N THR A 117 1.63 9.41 -2.62
CA THR A 117 1.99 7.98 -2.66
C THR A 117 3.09 7.72 -3.71
N PRO A 118 3.79 6.57 -3.76
CA PRO A 118 4.67 6.25 -4.88
C PRO A 118 3.89 6.20 -6.20
N ASP A 119 4.52 6.57 -7.32
CA ASP A 119 3.89 6.63 -8.65
C ASP A 119 3.21 5.30 -9.03
N GLU A 120 3.88 4.17 -8.76
CA GLU A 120 3.37 2.84 -9.06
C GLU A 120 2.13 2.44 -8.25
N ARG A 121 1.90 3.12 -7.11
CA ARG A 121 0.78 2.86 -6.20
C ARG A 121 -0.44 3.74 -6.46
N ILE A 122 -0.34 4.75 -7.33
CA ILE A 122 -1.44 5.71 -7.57
C ILE A 122 -2.72 5.01 -8.02
N CYS A 123 -2.64 4.19 -9.07
CA CYS A 123 -3.83 3.58 -9.70
C CYS A 123 -4.60 2.69 -8.72
N SER A 124 -3.86 1.93 -7.93
CA SER A 124 -4.46 0.98 -7.00
C SER A 124 -4.96 1.63 -5.71
N LEU A 125 -4.22 2.60 -5.16
CA LEU A 125 -4.69 3.41 -4.05
C LEU A 125 -5.98 4.13 -4.44
N TRP A 126 -6.03 4.69 -5.65
CA TRP A 126 -7.25 5.32 -6.18
C TRP A 126 -8.43 4.36 -6.19
N HIS A 127 -8.26 3.12 -6.66
CA HIS A 127 -9.33 2.12 -6.65
C HIS A 127 -9.79 1.77 -5.23
N GLN A 128 -8.86 1.56 -4.29
CA GLN A 128 -9.19 1.30 -2.89
C GLN A 128 -9.97 2.44 -2.24
N LEU A 129 -9.59 3.69 -2.54
CA LEU A 129 -10.30 4.87 -2.06
C LEU A 129 -11.73 4.90 -2.59
N LEU A 130 -11.93 4.70 -3.89
CA LEU A 130 -13.27 4.64 -4.50
C LEU A 130 -14.13 3.54 -3.87
N GLN A 131 -13.60 2.32 -3.73
CA GLN A 131 -14.32 1.20 -3.12
C GLN A 131 -14.76 1.50 -1.68
N ARG A 132 -13.90 2.17 -0.91
CA ARG A 132 -14.24 2.59 0.47
C ARG A 132 -15.29 3.68 0.51
N LEU A 133 -15.25 4.63 -0.41
CA LEU A 133 -16.28 5.68 -0.52
C LEU A 133 -17.64 5.08 -0.90
N GLU A 134 -17.67 4.15 -1.85
CA GLU A 134 -18.87 3.42 -2.26
C GLU A 134 -19.43 2.59 -1.11
N SER A 135 -18.57 1.84 -0.41
CA SER A 135 -18.96 1.05 0.77
C SER A 135 -19.53 1.91 1.89
N ALA A 136 -19.03 3.14 2.02
CA ALA A 136 -19.53 4.14 2.97
C ALA A 136 -20.73 4.96 2.44
N SER A 137 -21.24 4.64 1.24
CA SER A 137 -22.35 5.35 0.59
C SER A 137 -22.12 6.86 0.42
N LYS A 138 -20.87 7.31 0.28
CA LYS A 138 -20.54 8.69 -0.04
C LYS A 138 -20.89 8.98 -1.50
N LYS A 139 -21.62 10.07 -1.75
CA LYS A 139 -22.02 10.48 -3.10
C LYS A 139 -20.97 11.41 -3.70
N PHE A 140 -20.54 11.11 -4.93
CA PHE A 140 -19.60 11.91 -5.70
C PHE A 140 -19.96 11.82 -7.19
N SER A 141 -19.81 12.93 -7.92
CA SER A 141 -20.19 13.02 -9.34
C SER A 141 -19.11 13.67 -10.22
N ASN A 142 -18.27 14.53 -9.65
CA ASN A 142 -17.25 15.29 -10.39
C ASN A 142 -15.90 14.56 -10.39
N MET A 143 -15.85 13.36 -10.98
CA MET A 143 -14.64 12.55 -11.04
C MET A 143 -13.78 12.89 -12.26
N ASP A 144 -12.50 13.15 -12.02
CA ASP A 144 -11.43 13.22 -13.01
C ASP A 144 -10.48 12.03 -12.81
N ALA A 145 -10.70 10.98 -13.61
CA ALA A 145 -9.94 9.74 -13.51
C ALA A 145 -8.49 9.86 -13.99
N GLU A 146 -8.17 10.88 -14.79
CA GLU A 146 -6.81 11.16 -15.27
C GLU A 146 -6.01 11.82 -14.16
N ARG A 147 -6.58 12.87 -13.53
CA ARG A 147 -5.95 13.58 -12.41
C ARG A 147 -6.10 12.90 -11.05
N LYS A 148 -6.80 11.77 -10.99
CA LYS A 148 -7.13 11.03 -9.76
C LYS A 148 -7.72 11.96 -8.69
N CYS A 149 -8.72 12.71 -9.12
CA CYS A 149 -9.41 13.72 -8.32
C CYS A 149 -10.92 13.51 -8.39
N LEU A 150 -11.64 13.75 -7.30
CA LEU A 150 -13.10 13.77 -7.30
C LEU A 150 -13.64 14.84 -6.33
N GLY A 151 -14.86 15.32 -6.59
CA GLY A 151 -15.63 16.18 -5.69
C GLY A 151 -16.87 15.48 -5.14
N PHE A 152 -17.24 15.80 -3.89
CA PHE A 152 -18.38 15.19 -3.20
C PHE A 152 -19.68 15.99 -3.39
N ASP A 153 -20.78 15.28 -3.64
CA ASP A 153 -22.08 15.89 -3.97
C ASP A 153 -22.61 16.72 -2.81
N GLY A 154 -23.09 17.93 -3.11
CA GLY A 154 -23.66 18.84 -2.11
C GLY A 154 -22.63 19.49 -1.19
N THR A 155 -21.34 19.37 -1.50
CA THR A 155 -20.24 19.98 -0.73
C THR A 155 -19.21 20.63 -1.66
N GLN A 156 -18.23 21.32 -1.07
CA GLN A 156 -17.02 21.81 -1.74
C GLN A 156 -15.78 20.97 -1.37
N GLN A 157 -15.98 19.78 -0.82
CA GLN A 157 -14.90 18.87 -0.46
C GLN A 157 -14.44 18.05 -1.67
N HIS A 158 -13.14 17.77 -1.71
CA HIS A 158 -12.52 17.00 -2.77
C HIS A 158 -11.55 15.96 -2.20
N LEU A 159 -11.33 14.91 -2.96
CA LEU A 159 -10.30 13.89 -2.72
C LEU A 159 -9.37 13.87 -3.93
N MET A 160 -8.06 13.83 -3.68
CA MET A 160 -7.05 13.82 -4.73
C MET A 160 -5.88 12.89 -4.38
N VAL A 161 -5.27 12.27 -5.38
CA VAL A 161 -4.07 11.42 -5.23
C VAL A 161 -2.97 11.93 -6.15
N VAL A 162 -1.76 12.11 -5.62
CA VAL A 162 -0.57 12.52 -6.37
C VAL A 162 0.63 11.67 -5.98
N SER A 163 1.69 11.70 -6.81
CA SER A 163 2.93 11.03 -6.46
C SER A 163 3.85 11.88 -5.59
N TRP A 164 4.69 11.19 -4.80
CA TRP A 164 5.87 11.80 -4.18
C TRP A 164 6.73 12.53 -5.22
N THR A 165 7.06 11.86 -6.33
CA THR A 165 7.86 12.45 -7.42
C THR A 165 7.21 13.73 -7.96
N GLY A 166 5.92 13.68 -8.30
CA GLY A 166 5.20 14.82 -8.85
C GLY A 166 5.10 16.00 -7.89
N LEU A 167 4.95 15.76 -6.58
CA LEU A 167 4.97 16.82 -5.56
C LEU A 167 6.36 17.41 -5.40
N LEU A 168 7.37 16.57 -5.17
CA LEU A 168 8.73 17.00 -4.87
C LEU A 168 9.38 17.71 -6.08
N ASP A 169 9.10 17.29 -7.31
CA ASP A 169 9.58 17.96 -8.53
C ASP A 169 9.08 19.40 -8.62
N ARG A 170 7.79 19.62 -8.34
CA ARG A 170 7.23 20.98 -8.35
C ARG A 170 7.79 21.83 -7.23
N MET A 171 8.00 21.25 -6.05
CA MET A 171 8.68 21.95 -4.96
C MET A 171 10.09 22.35 -5.37
N THR A 172 10.87 21.44 -5.96
CA THR A 172 12.23 21.73 -6.45
C THR A 172 12.25 22.87 -7.46
N VAL A 173 11.33 22.88 -8.44
CA VAL A 173 11.24 23.96 -9.43
C VAL A 173 10.94 25.29 -8.74
N ARG A 174 9.93 25.35 -7.87
CA ARG A 174 9.54 26.58 -7.17
C ARG A 174 10.63 27.13 -6.25
N THR A 175 11.31 26.26 -5.51
CA THR A 175 12.40 26.69 -4.62
C THR A 175 13.63 27.14 -5.39
N SER A 176 13.90 26.54 -6.56
CA SER A 176 14.94 27.01 -7.47
C SER A 176 14.64 28.39 -8.05
N ASP A 177 13.40 28.63 -8.50
CA ASP A 177 12.99 29.94 -9.00
C ASP A 177 13.05 31.01 -7.90
N ALA A 178 12.80 30.62 -6.64
CA ALA A 178 12.90 31.49 -5.47
C ALA A 178 14.33 31.69 -4.94
N GLY A 179 15.31 30.93 -5.44
CA GLY A 179 16.70 30.99 -4.99
C GLY A 179 16.91 30.46 -3.56
N GLU A 180 16.28 29.34 -3.21
CA GLU A 180 16.31 28.71 -1.88
C GLU A 180 17.15 27.40 -1.87
N PRO A 181 18.48 27.45 -2.03
CA PRO A 181 19.31 26.25 -2.22
C PRO A 181 19.34 25.31 -1.01
N ASP A 182 19.19 25.84 0.21
CA ASP A 182 19.11 25.02 1.42
C ASP A 182 17.82 24.19 1.44
N ILE A 183 16.70 24.78 1.01
CA ILE A 183 15.41 24.09 0.91
C ILE A 183 15.44 23.05 -0.21
N GLU A 184 16.06 23.37 -1.35
CA GLU A 184 16.28 22.38 -2.41
C GLU A 184 17.10 21.18 -1.91
N ALA A 185 18.08 21.41 -1.05
CA ALA A 185 18.86 20.34 -0.44
C ALA A 185 18.02 19.46 0.49
N ASP A 186 17.15 20.06 1.29
CA ASP A 186 16.20 19.34 2.13
C ASP A 186 15.20 18.51 1.28
N ILE A 187 14.68 19.09 0.19
CA ILE A 187 13.80 18.38 -0.76
C ILE A 187 14.54 17.17 -1.36
N ARG A 188 15.81 17.32 -1.72
CA ARG A 188 16.64 16.21 -2.23
C ARG A 188 16.81 15.10 -1.19
N GLN A 189 17.01 15.45 0.09
CA GLN A 189 17.07 14.45 1.17
C GLN A 189 15.76 13.65 1.28
N LEU A 190 14.62 14.35 1.27
CA LEU A 190 13.29 13.73 1.32
C LEU A 190 13.03 12.84 0.09
N ARG A 191 13.42 13.29 -1.11
CA ARG A 191 13.34 12.51 -2.34
C ARG A 191 14.08 11.18 -2.22
N GLY A 192 15.35 11.21 -1.80
CA GLY A 192 16.11 9.99 -1.63
C GLY A 192 15.49 9.03 -0.60
N LEU A 193 14.84 9.56 0.45
CA LEU A 193 14.11 8.74 1.42
C LEU A 193 12.87 8.08 0.80
N ALA A 194 12.13 8.82 -0.04
CA ALA A 194 10.97 8.30 -0.75
C ALA A 194 11.36 7.20 -1.75
N GLU A 195 12.44 7.39 -2.50
CA GLU A 195 13.00 6.40 -3.42
C GLU A 195 13.51 5.15 -2.68
N PHE A 196 14.21 5.35 -1.56
CA PHE A 196 14.65 4.26 -0.69
C PHE A 196 13.48 3.41 -0.17
N ALA A 197 12.36 4.05 0.17
CA ALA A 197 11.14 3.37 0.60
C ALA A 197 10.47 2.65 -0.57
N ASP A 198 10.48 3.25 -1.77
CA ASP A 198 9.92 2.66 -2.98
C ASP A 198 10.62 1.35 -3.39
N GLU A 199 11.96 1.33 -3.33
CA GLU A 199 12.75 0.12 -3.64
C GLU A 199 12.47 -1.07 -2.71
N ARG A 200 11.92 -0.80 -1.52
CA ARG A 200 11.58 -1.80 -0.50
C ARG A 200 10.09 -2.13 -0.45
N GLY A 201 9.26 -1.36 -1.14
CA GLY A 201 7.85 -1.63 -1.31
C GLY A 201 7.56 -2.92 -2.06
N PHE A 202 6.37 -3.45 -1.86
CA PHE A 202 5.81 -4.47 -2.71
C PHE A 202 5.33 -3.83 -4.00
N LYS A 203 5.78 -4.30 -5.17
CA LYS A 203 5.30 -3.83 -6.46
C LYS A 203 4.24 -4.79 -7.03
N PRO A 204 3.10 -4.28 -7.56
CA PRO A 204 2.08 -5.13 -8.18
C PRO A 204 2.66 -6.10 -9.21
N ILE A 205 2.14 -7.33 -9.23
CA ILE A 205 2.58 -8.39 -10.14
C ILE A 205 2.07 -8.10 -11.55
N ARG A 206 2.89 -7.83 -12.55
CA ARG A 206 2.37 -7.61 -13.91
C ARG A 206 2.06 -8.90 -14.68
N GLU A 207 1.02 -8.89 -15.50
CA GLU A 207 0.72 -9.96 -16.47
C GLU A 207 1.81 -10.15 -17.53
N SER A 208 2.62 -9.13 -17.84
CA SER A 208 3.54 -9.10 -18.99
C SER A 208 4.71 -10.09 -18.96
N GLY A 209 4.78 -11.01 -17.99
CA GLY A 209 5.82 -12.04 -17.94
C GLY A 209 7.18 -11.53 -17.42
N GLU A 210 7.45 -10.23 -17.50
CA GLU A 210 8.72 -9.61 -17.09
C GLU A 210 8.98 -9.69 -15.58
N ASP A 211 7.92 -9.78 -14.76
CA ASP A 211 7.99 -9.92 -13.30
C ASP A 211 8.08 -11.39 -12.80
N TYR A 212 8.13 -12.37 -13.70
CA TYR A 212 8.20 -13.80 -13.34
C TYR A 212 9.64 -14.33 -13.25
N GLY A 213 10.65 -13.49 -13.47
CA GLY A 213 12.06 -13.84 -13.26
C GLY A 213 12.44 -13.95 -11.77
N PRO A 214 13.43 -14.77 -11.40
CA PRO A 214 13.91 -14.92 -10.04
C PRO A 214 14.80 -13.74 -9.61
N ASP A 215 14.33 -12.50 -9.75
CA ASP A 215 15.01 -11.38 -9.12
C ASP A 215 14.81 -11.45 -7.59
N SER A 216 15.88 -11.16 -6.85
CA SER A 216 15.95 -11.04 -5.40
C SER A 216 14.77 -10.26 -4.79
N ARG A 217 14.33 -9.20 -5.47
CA ARG A 217 13.19 -8.37 -5.09
C ARG A 217 11.87 -9.16 -5.16
N ARG A 218 11.63 -9.86 -6.27
CA ARG A 218 10.44 -10.68 -6.47
C ARG A 218 10.32 -11.79 -5.43
N MET A 219 11.44 -12.42 -5.11
CA MET A 219 11.51 -13.42 -4.05
C MET A 219 11.19 -12.86 -2.67
N ARG A 220 11.56 -11.61 -2.38
CA ARG A 220 11.20 -10.93 -1.12
C ARG A 220 9.69 -10.65 -1.06
N ASP A 221 9.11 -10.16 -2.14
CA ASP A 221 7.70 -9.79 -2.19
C ASP A 221 6.79 -11.01 -2.01
N LEU A 222 7.11 -12.13 -2.68
CA LEU A 222 6.39 -13.39 -2.49
C LEU A 222 6.55 -13.96 -1.06
N ARG A 223 7.69 -13.72 -0.39
CA ARG A 223 7.86 -14.10 1.02
C ARG A 223 6.93 -13.30 1.94
N LEU A 224 6.74 -12.01 1.66
CA LEU A 224 5.82 -11.16 2.42
C LEU A 224 4.37 -11.66 2.29
N VAL A 225 3.96 -12.09 1.08
CA VAL A 225 2.65 -12.70 0.86
C VAL A 225 2.50 -13.99 1.69
N VAL A 226 3.48 -14.90 1.62
CA VAL A 226 3.45 -16.17 2.38
C VAL A 226 3.35 -15.92 3.88
N ASP A 227 4.14 -14.99 4.39
CA ASP A 227 4.18 -14.66 5.81
C ASP A 227 2.87 -14.02 6.28
N SER A 228 2.40 -13.01 5.55
CA SER A 228 1.19 -12.25 5.89
C SER A 228 -0.06 -13.12 5.81
N ALA A 229 -0.16 -14.00 4.80
CA ALA A 229 -1.30 -14.90 4.65
C ALA A 229 -1.35 -15.93 5.80
N THR A 230 -0.19 -16.48 6.16
CA THR A 230 -0.08 -17.39 7.31
C THR A 230 -0.48 -16.70 8.61
N ASP A 231 0.01 -15.47 8.84
CA ASP A 231 -0.26 -14.73 10.07
C ASP A 231 -1.75 -14.32 10.16
N ARG A 232 -2.38 -13.91 9.05
CA ARG A 232 -3.83 -13.63 8.98
C ARG A 232 -4.66 -14.86 9.28
N GLY A 233 -4.32 -16.02 8.73
CA GLY A 233 -5.06 -17.26 9.01
C GLY A 233 -4.97 -17.73 10.46
N VAL A 234 -3.80 -17.54 11.08
CA VAL A 234 -3.61 -17.84 12.51
C VAL A 234 -4.38 -16.86 13.38
N ALA A 235 -4.35 -15.56 13.07
CA ALA A 235 -5.10 -14.54 13.79
C ALA A 235 -6.62 -14.77 13.71
N ALA A 236 -7.11 -15.24 12.57
CA ALA A 236 -8.51 -15.57 12.34
C ALA A 236 -8.93 -16.96 12.89
N GLY A 237 -8.00 -17.74 13.44
CA GLY A 237 -8.29 -18.99 14.17
C GLY A 237 -8.53 -20.24 13.31
N TRP A 238 -8.59 -20.14 11.98
CA TRP A 238 -8.77 -21.30 11.08
C TRP A 238 -7.44 -21.95 10.67
N ALA A 239 -6.30 -21.33 11.02
CA ALA A 239 -4.97 -21.94 10.89
C ALA A 239 -4.21 -21.97 12.22
N SER A 240 -3.25 -22.88 12.36
CA SER A 240 -2.37 -22.96 13.54
C SER A 240 -0.93 -23.28 13.18
N ARG A 241 0.02 -22.68 13.92
CA ARG A 241 1.47 -23.01 13.85
C ARG A 241 1.95 -23.86 15.03
N LYS A 242 1.05 -24.26 15.92
CA LYS A 242 1.42 -24.90 17.19
C LYS A 242 2.14 -26.22 16.95
N GLY A 243 3.33 -26.36 17.53
CA GLY A 243 4.16 -27.57 17.43
C GLY A 243 4.85 -27.76 16.09
N LEU A 244 4.95 -26.72 15.26
CA LEU A 244 5.58 -26.76 13.94
C LEU A 244 6.86 -25.90 13.95
N ASN A 245 7.98 -26.49 13.53
CA ASN A 245 9.25 -25.79 13.38
C ASN A 245 9.44 -25.27 11.96
N ARG A 246 10.20 -24.19 11.81
CA ARG A 246 10.71 -23.75 10.51
C ARG A 246 11.77 -24.74 10.04
N THR A 247 11.45 -25.61 9.09
CA THR A 247 12.46 -26.43 8.42
C THR A 247 12.78 -25.79 7.08
N PRO A 248 14.03 -25.34 6.83
CA PRO A 248 14.43 -24.87 5.52
C PRO A 248 14.33 -26.01 4.51
N ARG A 249 13.86 -25.69 3.29
CA ARG A 249 13.82 -26.63 2.17
C ARG A 249 14.70 -26.12 1.03
N SER A 250 15.34 -27.01 0.30
CA SER A 250 16.28 -26.69 -0.78
C SER A 250 15.63 -25.94 -1.94
N TYR A 251 14.35 -26.21 -2.20
CA TYR A 251 13.59 -25.69 -3.34
C TYR A 251 12.85 -24.37 -3.11
N GLY A 252 12.95 -23.77 -1.92
CA GLY A 252 12.36 -22.45 -1.70
C GLY A 252 12.06 -22.07 -0.25
N TYR A 253 11.09 -21.16 -0.08
CA TYR A 253 10.72 -20.56 1.20
C TYR A 253 9.28 -20.88 1.53
N GLY A 254 8.99 -21.26 2.78
CA GLY A 254 7.61 -21.44 3.21
C GLY A 254 7.46 -21.66 4.71
N ARG A 255 6.21 -21.82 5.13
CA ARG A 255 5.83 -22.04 6.52
C ARG A 255 4.99 -23.30 6.64
N TYR A 256 5.26 -24.08 7.69
CA TYR A 256 4.34 -25.13 8.11
C TYR A 256 3.19 -24.53 8.91
N LEU A 257 1.99 -25.00 8.60
CA LEU A 257 0.77 -24.68 9.32
C LEU A 257 -0.15 -25.90 9.38
N ARG A 258 -1.17 -25.83 10.21
CA ARG A 258 -2.32 -26.73 10.18
C ARG A 258 -3.52 -25.98 9.62
N LEU A 259 -4.14 -26.53 8.60
CA LEU A 259 -5.44 -26.12 8.07
C LEU A 259 -6.46 -27.18 8.46
N ALA A 260 -7.47 -26.81 9.26
CA ALA A 260 -8.47 -27.75 9.80
C ALA A 260 -7.84 -29.05 10.37
N GLY A 261 -6.77 -28.89 11.17
CA GLY A 261 -6.04 -30.01 11.79
C GLY A 261 -5.00 -30.71 10.90
N SER A 262 -5.13 -30.62 9.58
CA SER A 262 -4.22 -31.24 8.61
C SER A 262 -2.93 -30.44 8.45
N MET A 263 -1.78 -31.12 8.57
CA MET A 263 -0.46 -30.49 8.44
C MET A 263 -0.11 -30.24 6.97
N VAL A 264 0.26 -28.99 6.68
CA VAL A 264 0.60 -28.52 5.34
C VAL A 264 1.79 -27.56 5.40
N TRP A 265 2.62 -27.58 4.35
CA TRP A 265 3.59 -26.52 4.09
C TRP A 265 3.04 -25.59 3.04
N PHE A 266 3.09 -24.28 3.28
CA PHE A 266 2.69 -23.23 2.33
C PHE A 266 3.90 -22.37 1.99
N GLY A 267 4.20 -22.20 0.70
CA GLY A 267 5.34 -21.39 0.32
C GLY A 267 5.64 -21.30 -1.17
N ILE A 268 6.77 -20.66 -1.45
CA ILE A 268 7.38 -20.54 -2.77
C ILE A 268 8.11 -21.84 -3.10
N ASN A 269 7.69 -22.55 -4.15
CA ASN A 269 8.39 -23.74 -4.66
C ASN A 269 8.94 -23.45 -6.05
N ARG A 270 10.27 -23.32 -6.17
CA ARG A 270 10.94 -22.93 -7.42
C ARG A 270 10.93 -24.05 -8.46
N GLU A 271 11.13 -25.29 -8.03
CA GLU A 271 11.15 -26.44 -8.94
C GLU A 271 9.79 -26.62 -9.60
N ARG A 272 8.71 -26.53 -8.82
CA ARG A 272 7.34 -26.62 -9.34
C ARG A 272 6.94 -25.39 -10.15
N TRP A 273 7.45 -24.22 -9.78
CA TRP A 273 7.22 -23.03 -10.58
C TRP A 273 7.88 -23.13 -11.95
N GLU A 274 9.10 -23.66 -12.01
CA GLU A 274 9.81 -23.93 -13.27
C GLU A 274 9.11 -25.01 -14.11
N GLU A 275 8.67 -26.10 -13.48
CA GLU A 275 8.01 -27.22 -14.18
C GLU A 275 6.61 -26.87 -14.72
N HIS A 276 5.79 -26.16 -13.93
CA HIS A 276 4.38 -25.93 -14.25
C HIS A 276 4.10 -24.53 -14.79
N GLY A 277 4.97 -23.54 -14.55
CA GLY A 277 4.86 -22.16 -15.05
C GLY A 277 3.68 -21.33 -14.50
N GLN A 278 2.73 -21.94 -13.81
CA GLN A 278 1.44 -21.31 -13.45
C GLN A 278 1.50 -20.40 -12.21
N THR A 279 2.27 -20.78 -11.19
CA THR A 279 2.38 -19.98 -9.96
C THR A 279 3.64 -20.31 -9.17
N PRO A 280 4.25 -19.34 -8.48
CA PRO A 280 5.31 -19.60 -7.51
C PRO A 280 4.81 -20.20 -6.20
N LEU A 281 3.52 -20.05 -5.84
CA LEU A 281 2.99 -20.43 -4.53
C LEU A 281 2.31 -21.80 -4.53
N TRP A 282 2.67 -22.64 -3.56
CA TRP A 282 2.23 -24.01 -3.47
C TRP A 282 1.95 -24.42 -2.02
N LEU A 283 1.02 -25.37 -1.87
CA LEU A 283 0.81 -26.15 -0.66
C LEU A 283 1.35 -27.57 -0.85
N ASP A 284 2.00 -28.12 0.16
CA ASP A 284 2.45 -29.52 0.26
C ASP A 284 1.80 -30.17 1.48
N PHE A 285 0.83 -31.05 1.25
CA PHE A 285 0.20 -31.81 2.32
C PHE A 285 1.04 -33.02 2.67
N LEU A 286 1.35 -33.21 3.95
CA LEU A 286 2.09 -34.40 4.36
C LEU A 286 1.28 -35.68 4.09
N LYS A 287 -0.04 -35.61 4.34
CA LYS A 287 -0.99 -36.70 4.09
C LYS A 287 -2.41 -36.17 4.05
N LEU A 288 -3.00 -36.13 2.86
CA LEU A 288 -4.41 -35.86 2.62
C LEU A 288 -4.98 -36.94 1.68
N SER A 289 -6.27 -37.26 1.84
CA SER A 289 -6.90 -38.26 0.98
C SER A 289 -7.07 -37.73 -0.45
N SER A 290 -6.98 -38.60 -1.46
CA SER A 290 -7.21 -38.23 -2.86
C SER A 290 -8.57 -37.59 -3.07
N ALA A 291 -9.63 -38.10 -2.42
CA ALA A 291 -10.97 -37.53 -2.51
C ALA A 291 -11.05 -36.09 -1.95
N THR A 292 -10.27 -35.77 -0.92
CA THR A 292 -10.19 -34.39 -0.39
C THR A 292 -9.36 -33.50 -1.31
N LEU A 293 -8.26 -34.01 -1.87
CA LEU A 293 -7.43 -33.28 -2.83
C LEU A 293 -8.19 -32.94 -4.11
N ASP A 294 -8.95 -33.89 -4.67
CA ASP A 294 -9.81 -33.68 -5.83
C ASP A 294 -10.88 -32.61 -5.53
N ALA A 295 -11.44 -32.63 -4.32
CA ALA A 295 -12.41 -31.62 -3.90
C ALA A 295 -11.80 -30.22 -3.80
N ILE A 296 -10.56 -30.12 -3.31
CA ILE A 296 -9.80 -28.85 -3.29
C ILE A 296 -9.55 -28.37 -4.72
N GLY A 297 -9.04 -29.24 -5.60
CA GLY A 297 -8.76 -28.93 -7.00
C GLY A 297 -10.01 -28.41 -7.73
N ASN A 298 -11.13 -29.11 -7.58
CA ASN A 298 -12.41 -28.70 -8.17
C ASN A 298 -12.93 -27.37 -7.59
N ARG A 299 -12.77 -27.14 -6.29
CA ARG A 299 -13.27 -25.93 -5.63
C ARG A 299 -12.48 -24.68 -6.01
N LEU A 300 -11.18 -24.84 -6.28
CA LEU A 300 -10.28 -23.75 -6.67
C LEU A 300 -10.07 -23.64 -8.17
N GLU A 301 -10.62 -24.58 -8.96
CA GLU A 301 -10.42 -24.71 -10.39
C GLU A 301 -8.92 -24.84 -10.77
N VAL A 302 -8.19 -25.68 -10.03
CA VAL A 302 -6.75 -25.91 -10.24
C VAL A 302 -6.42 -27.40 -10.36
N ALA A 303 -5.38 -27.70 -11.13
CA ALA A 303 -4.81 -29.04 -11.20
C ALA A 303 -3.94 -29.32 -9.98
N VAL A 304 -4.30 -30.34 -9.20
CA VAL A 304 -3.51 -30.84 -8.07
C VAL A 304 -2.47 -31.84 -8.58
N ASP A 305 -1.24 -31.77 -8.06
CA ASP A 305 -0.18 -32.71 -8.40
C ASP A 305 0.26 -33.52 -7.17
N GLY A 306 -0.24 -34.74 -7.05
CA GLY A 306 0.01 -35.59 -5.88
C GLY A 306 -0.54 -34.95 -4.61
N GLN A 307 0.33 -34.61 -3.65
CA GLN A 307 -0.04 -33.88 -2.43
C GLN A 307 0.10 -32.36 -2.56
N TRP A 308 0.38 -31.87 -3.77
CA TRP A 308 0.68 -30.47 -4.02
C TRP A 308 -0.50 -29.73 -4.64
N VAL A 309 -0.87 -28.60 -4.04
CA VAL A 309 -1.95 -27.74 -4.54
C VAL A 309 -1.36 -26.37 -4.92
N PRO A 310 -1.45 -25.94 -6.19
CA PRO A 310 -1.00 -24.61 -6.59
C PRO A 310 -1.96 -23.53 -6.06
N ILE A 311 -1.40 -22.39 -5.66
CA ILE A 311 -2.14 -21.19 -5.28
C ILE A 311 -1.91 -20.12 -6.33
N GLY A 312 -2.90 -19.91 -7.21
CA GLY A 312 -2.86 -18.87 -8.22
C GLY A 312 -2.67 -17.48 -7.58
N LEU A 313 -1.91 -16.62 -8.25
CA LEU A 313 -1.73 -15.23 -7.87
C LEU A 313 -2.57 -14.37 -8.77
N LYS A 314 -3.36 -13.46 -8.18
CA LYS A 314 -3.97 -12.40 -8.94
C LYS A 314 -2.89 -11.43 -9.42
N THR A 315 -2.89 -11.16 -10.71
CA THR A 315 -1.98 -10.22 -11.37
C THR A 315 -2.62 -8.84 -11.43
N ASP A 316 -1.78 -7.82 -11.63
CA ASP A 316 -2.10 -6.40 -11.76
C ASP A 316 -2.91 -5.84 -10.58
N VAL A 317 -2.71 -6.43 -9.41
CA VAL A 317 -3.34 -6.02 -8.13
C VAL A 317 -2.30 -5.74 -7.05
N GLU A 318 -2.73 -4.96 -6.05
CA GLU A 318 -1.91 -4.61 -4.88
C GLU A 318 -1.65 -5.78 -3.95
N HIS A 319 -0.68 -5.58 -3.07
CA HIS A 319 -0.37 -6.53 -2.00
C HIS A 319 -1.61 -6.91 -1.18
N SER A 320 -2.46 -5.96 -0.79
CA SER A 320 -3.62 -6.23 0.08
C SER A 320 -4.67 -7.10 -0.61
N GLU A 321 -5.00 -6.79 -1.87
CA GLU A 321 -5.97 -7.54 -2.66
C GLU A 321 -5.42 -8.93 -3.06
N LEU A 322 -4.15 -8.98 -3.46
CA LEU A 322 -3.44 -10.24 -3.67
C LEU A 322 -3.47 -11.11 -2.41
N LEU A 323 -3.19 -10.50 -1.26
CA LEU A 323 -3.18 -11.16 0.02
C LEU A 323 -4.57 -11.62 0.43
N ASP A 324 -5.61 -10.82 0.20
CA ASP A 324 -7.01 -11.20 0.44
C ASP A 324 -7.42 -12.40 -0.42
N ASP A 325 -7.05 -12.44 -1.70
CA ASP A 325 -7.30 -13.58 -2.59
C ASP A 325 -6.56 -14.84 -2.10
N VAL A 326 -5.26 -14.73 -1.81
CA VAL A 326 -4.47 -15.85 -1.28
C VAL A 326 -5.06 -16.37 0.04
N VAL A 327 -5.42 -15.48 0.96
CA VAL A 327 -6.04 -15.81 2.24
C VAL A 327 -7.40 -16.49 2.04
N SER A 328 -8.23 -15.97 1.13
CA SER A 328 -9.53 -16.55 0.77
C SER A 328 -9.40 -17.97 0.21
N ARG A 329 -8.42 -18.20 -0.68
CA ARG A 329 -8.10 -19.53 -1.22
C ARG A 329 -7.65 -20.48 -0.13
N LEU A 330 -6.73 -20.08 0.75
CA LEU A 330 -6.28 -20.89 1.89
C LEU A 330 -7.44 -21.24 2.84
N LYS A 331 -8.33 -20.28 3.11
CA LYS A 331 -9.52 -20.51 3.94
C LYS A 331 -10.48 -21.49 3.28
N THR A 332 -10.73 -21.35 1.98
CA THR A 332 -11.55 -22.28 1.19
C THR A 332 -11.01 -23.71 1.29
N ILE A 333 -9.68 -23.88 1.23
CA ILE A 333 -9.04 -25.18 1.44
C ILE A 333 -9.31 -25.74 2.83
N ALA A 334 -9.18 -24.91 3.87
CA ALA A 334 -9.46 -25.32 5.25
C ALA A 334 -10.93 -25.77 5.41
N GLU A 335 -11.88 -25.05 4.82
CA GLU A 335 -13.32 -25.38 4.84
C GLU A 335 -13.60 -26.71 4.11
N VAL A 336 -12.95 -26.97 2.97
CA VAL A 336 -13.07 -28.25 2.25
C VAL A 336 -12.53 -29.41 3.10
N ILE A 337 -11.39 -29.23 3.77
CA ILE A 337 -10.82 -30.24 4.67
C ILE A 337 -11.77 -30.51 5.84
N GLU A 338 -12.30 -29.47 6.48
CA GLU A 338 -13.21 -29.59 7.62
C GLU A 338 -14.52 -30.31 7.25
N SER A 339 -15.08 -30.02 6.07
CA SER A 339 -16.31 -30.68 5.58
C SER A 339 -16.18 -32.19 5.31
N ARG A 340 -14.96 -32.72 5.32
CA ARG A 340 -14.64 -34.12 4.99
C ARG A 340 -14.04 -34.89 6.16
N HIS A 341 -13.97 -34.28 7.34
CA HIS A 341 -13.62 -34.91 8.61
C HIS A 341 -14.86 -35.17 9.45
#